data_AF-A0A6M0SPW9-F1
#
_entry.id   AF-A0A6M0SPW9-F1
#
_cell.length_a   1.000
_cell.length_b   1.000
_cell.length_c   1.000
_cell.angle_alpha   90.00
_cell.angle_beta   90.00
_cell.angle_gamma   90.00
#
_symmetry.space_group_name_H-M   'P 1'
#
loop_
_entity.id
_entity.type
_entity.pdbx_description
1 polymer ?
#
loop_
_entity_poly.entity_id
_entity_poly.type
_entity_poly.pdbx_seq_one_letter_code
_entity_poly.pdbx_strand_id
1 'polypeptide(L)'
;MYYQLLADGVNLLYKSNKITWSAESNTNGATLSFESYHSLRMGQIVNFFIDGYECFRGVIVKCNESKLKYTYTCFDYAFYLKNEVVVQFNKVDITSALSSLLLEHDIKHAIVNIPTKIDKFYAGESIINIIDDMIDMAMNDQGLYYFRELRGNMLYLELNTEKYINPS
;
A
#
# COMPACT_ATOMS: atom_id res chain seq x y z
N MET A 1 23.35 5.25 15.15
CA MET A 1 22.33 4.73 14.25
C MET A 1 21.44 3.78 15.04
N TYR A 2 20.18 4.16 15.23
CA TYR A 2 19.16 3.44 15.99
C TYR A 2 18.17 2.82 15.01
N TYR A 3 17.88 1.53 15.18
CA TYR A 3 16.98 0.78 14.31
C TYR A 3 15.72 0.37 15.06
N GLN A 4 14.58 0.40 14.39
CA GLN A 4 13.35 -0.21 14.89
C GLN A 4 12.70 -1.04 13.81
N LEU A 5 12.32 -2.26 14.16
CA LEU A 5 11.50 -3.13 13.34
C LEU A 5 10.18 -3.33 14.09
N LEU A 6 9.07 -2.83 13.56
CA LEU A 6 7.78 -2.90 14.22
C LEU A 6 6.82 -3.78 13.41
N ALA A 7 6.05 -4.61 14.11
CA ALA A 7 4.84 -5.24 13.56
C ALA A 7 3.71 -5.11 14.59
N ASP A 8 2.55 -4.60 14.18
CA ASP A 8 1.41 -4.26 15.06
C ASP A 8 1.81 -3.44 16.30
N GLY A 9 2.74 -2.49 16.13
CA GLY A 9 3.24 -1.64 17.22
C GLY A 9 4.20 -2.34 18.20
N VAL A 10 4.47 -3.64 18.02
CA VAL A 10 5.46 -4.37 18.82
C VAL A 10 6.82 -4.27 18.16
N ASN A 11 7.82 -3.81 18.91
CA ASN A 11 9.20 -3.84 18.46
C ASN A 11 9.69 -5.30 18.38
N LEU A 12 10.22 -5.70 17.24
CA LEU A 12 10.74 -7.03 16.94
C LEU A 12 12.25 -7.08 16.93
N LEU A 13 12.94 -5.93 17.02
CA LEU A 13 14.39 -5.85 16.87
C LEU A 13 15.14 -6.74 17.87
N TYR A 14 14.67 -6.80 19.12
CA TYR A 14 15.27 -7.64 20.17
C TYR A 14 15.01 -9.15 19.97
N LYS A 15 14.19 -9.50 18.98
CA LYS A 15 13.85 -10.86 18.56
C LYS A 15 14.39 -11.19 17.17
N SER A 16 15.20 -10.30 16.59
CA SER A 16 15.70 -10.41 15.22
C SER A 16 17.23 -10.43 15.17
N ASN A 17 17.80 -11.44 14.51
CA ASN A 17 19.26 -11.57 14.38
C ASN A 17 19.82 -10.91 13.13
N LYS A 18 19.03 -10.84 12.06
CA LYS A 18 19.45 -10.34 10.76
C LYS A 18 18.32 -9.54 10.16
N ILE A 19 18.63 -8.33 9.72
CA ILE A 19 17.74 -7.45 8.97
C ILE A 19 18.50 -7.01 7.72
N THR A 20 17.87 -7.12 6.57
CA THR A 20 18.42 -6.68 5.29
C THR A 20 17.32 -5.93 4.56
N TRP A 21 17.59 -4.66 4.29
CA TRP A 21 16.73 -3.79 3.51
C TRP A 21 17.47 -3.44 2.22
N SER A 22 16.80 -3.61 1.08
CA SER A 22 17.29 -3.17 -0.21
C SER A 22 16.19 -2.43 -0.96
N ALA A 23 16.58 -1.29 -1.52
CA ALA A 23 15.80 -0.54 -2.49
C ALA A 23 16.70 -0.34 -3.70
N GLU A 24 16.50 -1.14 -4.75
CA GLU A 24 17.19 -0.91 -6.02
C GLU A 24 16.27 -0.11 -6.94
N SER A 25 16.79 0.91 -7.63
CA SER A 25 16.02 1.73 -8.57
C SER A 25 15.40 0.92 -9.72
N ASN A 26 15.90 -0.30 -9.94
CA ASN A 26 15.55 -1.16 -11.07
C ASN A 26 14.72 -2.39 -10.64
N THR A 27 14.56 -2.62 -9.33
CA THR A 27 13.70 -3.68 -8.80
C THR A 27 12.37 -3.05 -8.37
N ASN A 28 11.28 -3.66 -8.79
CA ASN A 28 9.92 -3.14 -8.79
C ASN A 28 9.25 -2.93 -7.40
N GLY A 29 10.04 -2.64 -6.37
CA GLY A 29 9.65 -2.38 -4.98
C GLY A 29 10.86 -2.55 -4.05
N ALA A 30 10.83 -1.89 -2.89
CA ALA A 30 11.77 -2.19 -1.82
C ALA A 30 11.44 -3.56 -1.21
N THR A 31 12.48 -4.28 -0.79
CA THR A 31 12.34 -5.55 -0.07
C THR A 31 12.98 -5.42 1.31
N LEU A 32 12.28 -5.93 2.32
CA LEU A 32 12.82 -6.11 3.66
C LEU A 32 12.80 -7.58 4.00
N SER A 33 13.96 -8.14 4.37
CA SER A 33 14.05 -9.49 4.90
C SER A 33 14.59 -9.48 6.32
N PHE A 34 13.96 -10.24 7.21
CA PHE A 34 14.42 -10.35 8.59
C PHE A 34 14.18 -11.74 9.18
N GLU A 35 15.00 -12.09 10.17
CA GLU A 35 14.75 -13.25 11.02
C GLU A 35 14.00 -12.83 12.28
N SER A 36 13.12 -13.71 12.80
CA SER A 36 12.45 -13.51 14.09
C SER A 36 12.34 -14.83 14.85
N TYR A 37 12.49 -14.78 16.16
CA TYR A 37 12.18 -15.89 17.08
C TYR A 37 10.68 -15.99 17.40
N HIS A 38 9.90 -15.00 16.98
CA HIS A 38 8.44 -14.98 17.15
C HIS A 38 7.74 -15.16 15.81
N SER A 39 6.74 -16.03 15.84
CA SER A 39 5.86 -16.22 14.70
C SER A 39 5.03 -14.96 14.46
N LEU A 40 5.08 -14.50 13.22
CA LEU A 40 4.29 -13.44 12.61
C LEU A 40 3.42 -14.02 11.51
N ARG A 41 2.34 -13.33 11.20
CA ARG A 41 1.35 -13.80 10.22
C ARG A 41 1.69 -13.32 8.83
N MET A 42 1.37 -14.15 7.84
CA MET A 42 1.32 -13.71 6.44
C MET A 42 0.37 -12.51 6.30
N GLY A 43 0.76 -11.51 5.50
CA GLY A 43 -0.01 -10.27 5.29
C GLY A 43 0.10 -9.25 6.43
N GLN A 44 0.81 -9.55 7.52
CA GLN A 44 1.05 -8.59 8.60
C GLN A 44 1.95 -7.44 8.11
N ILE A 45 1.67 -6.22 8.57
CA ILE A 45 2.47 -5.04 8.22
C ILE A 45 3.75 -5.04 9.04
N VAL A 46 4.84 -4.65 8.38
CA VAL A 46 6.13 -4.41 9.02
C VAL A 46 6.62 -3.01 8.65
N ASN A 47 7.06 -2.27 9.66
CA ASN A 47 7.67 -0.96 9.52
C ASN A 47 9.13 -1.05 9.95
N PHE A 48 10.04 -0.46 9.18
CA PHE A 48 11.45 -0.38 9.53
C PHE A 48 11.89 1.08 9.58
N PHE A 49 12.49 1.47 10.70
CA PHE A 49 12.94 2.83 10.97
C PHE A 49 14.46 2.88 11.18
N ILE A 50 15.07 3.97 10.72
CA ILE A 50 16.47 4.33 10.99
C ILE A 50 16.49 5.74 11.58
N ASP A 51 17.03 5.88 12.79
CA ASP A 51 17.13 7.15 13.53
C ASP A 51 15.78 7.91 13.63
N GLY A 52 14.67 7.16 13.71
CA GLY A 52 13.31 7.68 13.82
C GLY A 52 12.61 7.96 12.48
N TYR A 53 13.30 7.84 11.35
CA TYR A 53 12.71 7.98 10.01
C TYR A 53 12.22 6.63 9.49
N GLU A 54 10.99 6.58 8.97
CA GLU A 54 10.43 5.36 8.35
C GLU A 54 11.11 5.13 6.99
N CYS A 55 11.93 4.08 6.89
CA CYS A 55 12.67 3.74 5.67
C CYS A 55 11.98 2.65 4.84
N PHE A 56 11.07 1.88 5.45
CA PHE A 56 10.29 0.85 4.78
C PHE A 56 8.98 0.61 5.49
N ARG A 57 7.92 0.46 4.70
CA ARG A 57 6.62 -0.06 5.11
C ARG A 57 6.14 -1.07 4.09
N GLY A 58 5.90 -2.30 4.53
CA GLY A 58 5.51 -3.39 3.65
C GLY A 58 4.75 -4.48 4.37
N VAL A 59 4.35 -5.50 3.62
CA VAL A 59 3.62 -6.65 4.15
C VAL A 59 4.47 -7.91 4.05
N ILE A 60 4.31 -8.81 5.02
CA ILE A 60 4.96 -10.13 4.99
C ILE A 60 4.34 -10.95 3.86
N VAL A 61 5.15 -11.34 2.87
CA VAL A 61 4.72 -12.11 1.67
C VAL A 61 5.28 -13.53 1.61
N LYS A 62 6.33 -13.79 2.39
CA LYS A 62 6.90 -15.13 2.56
C LYS A 62 7.36 -15.36 3.99
N CYS A 63 7.16 -16.58 4.48
CA CYS A 63 7.73 -17.08 5.72
C CYS A 63 8.37 -18.45 5.47
N ASN A 64 9.65 -18.61 5.81
CA ASN A 64 10.29 -19.93 5.92
C ASN A 64 10.55 -20.23 7.39
N GLU A 65 10.02 -21.36 7.88
CA GLU A 65 10.23 -21.82 9.24
C GLU A 65 11.40 -22.81 9.32
N SER A 66 12.22 -22.66 10.35
CA SER A 66 13.21 -23.65 10.77
C SER A 66 13.12 -23.84 12.28
N LYS A 67 13.72 -24.90 12.83
CA LYS A 67 13.50 -25.39 14.22
C LYS A 67 13.42 -24.32 15.33
N LEU A 68 14.10 -23.19 15.21
CA LEU A 68 14.13 -22.13 16.24
C LEU A 68 13.89 -20.73 15.68
N LYS A 69 13.64 -20.56 14.38
CA LYS A 69 13.56 -19.22 13.77
C LYS A 69 12.68 -19.20 12.54
N TYR A 70 12.06 -18.04 12.35
CA TYR A 70 11.29 -17.68 11.17
C TYR A 70 12.10 -16.69 10.32
N THR A 71 12.14 -16.91 9.01
CA THR A 71 12.70 -15.96 8.06
C THR A 71 11.59 -15.37 7.22
N TYR A 72 11.40 -14.06 7.33
CA TYR A 72 10.37 -13.30 6.66
C TYR A 72 10.94 -12.51 5.48
N THR A 73 10.19 -12.46 4.39
CA THR A 73 10.38 -11.50 3.30
C THR A 73 9.15 -10.62 3.21
N CYS A 74 9.38 -9.32 3.14
CA CYS A 74 8.35 -8.32 2.99
C CYS A 74 8.59 -7.52 1.71
N PHE A 75 7.52 -7.23 1.01
CA PHE A 75 7.54 -6.27 -0.09
C PHE A 75 6.84 -4.99 0.34
N ASP A 76 7.35 -3.85 -0.14
CA ASP A 76 6.64 -2.60 0.02
C ASP A 76 5.28 -2.64 -0.71
N TYR A 77 4.38 -1.75 -0.32
CA TYR A 77 3.05 -1.67 -0.93
C TYR A 77 3.09 -1.26 -2.42
N ALA A 78 4.18 -0.62 -2.87
CA ALA A 78 4.36 -0.24 -4.27
C ALA A 78 4.46 -1.47 -5.19
N PHE A 79 4.97 -2.60 -4.68
CA PHE A 79 4.98 -3.87 -5.40
C PHE A 79 3.57 -4.41 -5.68
N TYR A 80 2.66 -4.35 -4.70
CA TYR A 80 1.29 -4.88 -4.84
C TYR A 80 0.43 -4.09 -5.83
N LEU A 81 0.59 -2.77 -5.85
CA LEU A 81 -0.18 -1.89 -6.72
C LEU A 81 0.32 -1.87 -8.17
N LYS A 82 1.48 -2.48 -8.46
CA LYS A 82 2.03 -2.60 -9.81
C LYS A 82 1.61 -3.87 -10.55
N ASN A 83 0.86 -4.77 -9.90
CA ASN A 83 0.32 -5.94 -10.58
C ASN A 83 -0.63 -5.51 -11.70
N GLU A 84 -0.38 -6.04 -12.90
CA GLU A 84 -1.26 -5.85 -14.05
C GLU A 84 -2.52 -6.68 -13.89
N VAL A 85 -3.67 -6.07 -14.20
CA VAL A 85 -4.97 -6.73 -14.09
C VAL A 85 -5.79 -6.56 -15.37
N VAL A 86 -6.75 -7.46 -15.55
CA VAL A 86 -7.77 -7.37 -16.59
C VAL A 86 -9.11 -7.21 -15.90
N VAL A 87 -9.72 -6.02 -16.00
CA VAL A 87 -10.95 -5.68 -15.29
C VAL A 87 -11.85 -4.79 -16.14
N GLN A 88 -13.17 -4.98 -16.03
CA GLN A 88 -14.17 -4.18 -16.72
C GLN A 88 -15.16 -3.60 -15.73
N PHE A 89 -15.41 -2.30 -15.82
CA PHE A 89 -16.44 -1.60 -15.09
C PHE A 89 -17.54 -1.17 -16.04
N ASN A 90 -18.80 -1.40 -15.66
CA ASN A 90 -19.98 -1.16 -16.51
C ASN A 90 -20.96 -0.20 -15.83
N LYS A 91 -20.75 1.10 -16.02
CA LYS A 91 -21.58 2.21 -15.48
C LYS A 91 -21.78 2.19 -13.96
N VAL A 92 -20.77 1.75 -13.23
CA VAL A 92 -20.75 1.81 -11.75
C VAL A 92 -20.15 3.13 -11.29
N ASP A 93 -20.45 3.57 -10.07
CA ASP A 93 -19.72 4.71 -9.48
C ASP A 93 -18.29 4.32 -9.12
N ILE A 94 -17.40 5.30 -9.12
CA ILE A 94 -15.98 5.13 -8.85
C ILE A 94 -15.73 4.61 -7.43
N THR A 95 -16.53 5.01 -6.43
CA THR A 95 -16.41 4.44 -5.08
C THR A 95 -16.59 2.93 -5.11
N SER A 96 -17.65 2.43 -5.75
CA SER A 96 -17.90 1.00 -5.88
C SER A 96 -16.83 0.30 -6.70
N ALA A 97 -16.38 0.90 -7.81
CA ALA A 97 -15.35 0.33 -8.68
C ALA A 97 -13.99 0.17 -7.97
N LEU A 98 -13.53 1.22 -7.29
CA LEU A 98 -12.29 1.19 -6.50
C LEU A 98 -12.40 0.21 -5.34
N SER A 99 -13.54 0.20 -4.65
CA SER A 99 -13.77 -0.71 -3.52
C SER A 99 -13.72 -2.17 -3.99
N SER A 100 -14.33 -2.52 -5.12
CA SER A 100 -14.25 -3.88 -5.68
C SER A 100 -12.82 -4.25 -6.11
N LEU A 101 -12.11 -3.35 -6.79
CA LEU A 101 -10.74 -3.59 -7.24
C LEU A 101 -9.81 -3.84 -6.05
N LEU A 102 -9.89 -3.01 -5.01
CA LEU A 102 -9.02 -3.12 -3.84
C LEU A 102 -9.33 -4.38 -3.02
N LEU A 103 -10.60 -4.76 -2.87
CA LEU A 103 -10.99 -5.98 -2.14
C LEU A 103 -10.53 -7.26 -2.86
N GLU A 104 -10.58 -7.30 -4.19
CA GLU A 104 -10.10 -8.44 -4.98
C GLU A 104 -8.60 -8.72 -4.74
N HIS A 105 -7.85 -7.68 -4.34
CA HIS A 105 -6.42 -7.77 -4.04
C HIS A 105 -6.09 -7.71 -2.54
N ASP A 106 -7.08 -7.96 -1.67
CA ASP A 106 -6.93 -7.94 -0.21
C ASP A 106 -6.42 -6.60 0.36
N ILE A 107 -6.67 -5.49 -0.34
CA ILE A 107 -6.29 -4.14 0.08
C ILE A 107 -7.44 -3.50 0.86
N LYS A 108 -7.19 -3.23 2.15
CA LYS A 108 -8.12 -2.46 2.98
C LYS A 108 -8.18 -1.03 2.50
N HIS A 109 -9.35 -0.41 2.57
CA HIS A 109 -9.52 0.95 2.04
C HIS A 109 -10.63 1.75 2.73
N ALA A 110 -10.47 3.07 2.76
CA ALA A 110 -11.47 4.06 3.13
C ALA A 110 -11.56 5.06 1.97
N ILE A 111 -12.69 5.06 1.27
CA ILE A 111 -12.89 5.90 0.08
C ILE A 111 -14.06 6.83 0.35
N VAL A 112 -13.86 8.12 0.15
CA VAL A 112 -14.98 9.09 0.14
C VAL A 112 -15.97 8.75 -0.97
N ASN A 113 -17.20 9.25 -0.85
CA ASN A 113 -18.19 9.06 -1.90
C ASN A 113 -17.80 9.82 -3.18
N ILE A 114 -17.66 9.12 -4.29
CA ILE A 114 -17.27 9.60 -5.62
C ILE A 114 -18.32 9.08 -6.61
N PRO A 115 -19.42 9.83 -6.82
CA PRO A 115 -20.56 9.37 -7.62
C PRO A 115 -20.31 9.30 -9.12
N THR A 116 -19.19 9.84 -9.61
CA THR A 116 -18.77 9.78 -11.02
C THR A 116 -18.86 8.34 -11.55
N LYS A 117 -19.45 8.17 -12.72
CA LYS A 117 -19.67 6.85 -13.32
C LYS A 117 -18.51 6.46 -14.22
N ILE A 118 -18.08 5.21 -14.10
CA ILE A 118 -17.08 4.59 -14.97
C ILE A 118 -17.72 3.49 -15.81
N ASP A 119 -17.39 3.50 -17.10
CA ASP A 119 -17.76 2.48 -18.10
C ASP A 119 -16.51 2.23 -18.96
N LYS A 120 -15.58 1.41 -18.45
CA LYS A 120 -14.23 1.26 -19.02
C LYS A 120 -13.66 -0.13 -18.78
N PHE A 121 -12.88 -0.61 -19.75
CA PHE A 121 -12.13 -1.85 -19.70
C PHE A 121 -10.64 -1.56 -19.59
N TYR A 122 -9.96 -2.22 -18.65
CA TYR A 122 -8.51 -2.17 -18.45
C TYR A 122 -7.93 -3.55 -18.75
N ALA A 123 -6.90 -3.61 -19.58
CA ALA A 123 -6.25 -4.85 -19.99
C ALA A 123 -4.74 -4.76 -19.80
N GLY A 124 -4.24 -5.43 -18.76
CA GLY A 124 -2.82 -5.41 -18.43
C GLY A 124 -2.37 -4.09 -17.80
N GLU A 125 -3.29 -3.33 -17.21
CA GLU A 125 -2.98 -2.07 -16.56
C GLU A 125 -2.69 -2.33 -15.08
N SER A 126 -1.71 -1.62 -14.52
CA SER A 126 -1.41 -1.76 -13.11
C SER A 126 -2.50 -1.17 -12.22
N ILE A 127 -2.77 -1.78 -11.07
CA ILE A 127 -3.79 -1.30 -10.11
C ILE A 127 -3.59 0.18 -9.77
N ILE A 128 -2.35 0.63 -9.61
CA ILE A 128 -2.00 2.02 -9.33
C ILE A 128 -2.48 2.97 -10.44
N ASN A 129 -2.25 2.60 -11.71
CA ASN A 129 -2.65 3.40 -12.86
C ASN A 129 -4.17 3.41 -13.04
N ILE A 130 -4.84 2.29 -12.74
CA ILE A 130 -6.31 2.24 -12.74
C ILE A 130 -6.89 3.18 -11.67
N ILE A 131 -6.31 3.18 -10.46
CA ILE A 131 -6.73 4.09 -9.38
C ILE A 131 -6.53 5.55 -9.81
N ASP A 132 -5.36 5.88 -10.36
CA ASP A 132 -5.04 7.25 -10.79
C ASP A 132 -5.97 7.72 -11.92
N ASP A 133 -6.25 6.87 -12.92
CA ASP A 133 -7.19 7.17 -14.00
C ASP A 133 -8.62 7.40 -13.47
N MET A 134 -9.08 6.63 -12.49
CA MET A 134 -10.37 6.87 -11.83
C MET A 134 -10.39 8.19 -11.05
N ILE A 135 -9.32 8.53 -10.37
CA ILE A 135 -9.22 9.82 -9.67
C ILE A 135 -9.28 10.96 -10.67
N ASP A 136 -8.52 10.88 -11.76
CA ASP A 136 -8.54 11.90 -12.82
C ASP A 136 -9.94 12.05 -13.45
N MET A 137 -10.64 10.94 -13.70
CA MET A 137 -12.03 10.97 -14.16
C MET A 137 -12.94 11.70 -13.16
N ALA A 138 -12.83 11.39 -11.86
CA ALA A 138 -13.62 12.03 -10.82
C ALA A 138 -13.32 13.53 -10.69
N MET A 139 -12.03 13.91 -10.75
CA MET A 139 -11.59 15.30 -10.69
C MET A 139 -12.13 16.11 -11.86
N ASN A 140 -12.09 15.54 -13.07
CA ASN A 140 -12.61 16.17 -14.28
C ASN A 140 -14.14 16.29 -14.28
N ASP A 141 -14.85 15.29 -13.76
CA ASP A 141 -16.32 15.28 -13.68
C ASP A 141 -16.86 16.25 -12.61
N GLN A 142 -16.22 16.31 -11.44
CA GLN A 142 -16.74 17.03 -10.27
C GLN A 142 -16.05 18.38 -10.01
N GLY A 143 -14.88 18.64 -10.60
CA GLY A 143 -14.08 19.84 -10.31
C GLY A 143 -13.52 19.88 -8.88
N LEU A 144 -13.42 18.71 -8.24
CA LEU A 144 -12.87 18.53 -6.90
C LEU A 144 -11.48 17.92 -6.99
N TYR A 145 -10.63 18.19 -6.00
CA TYR A 145 -9.32 17.54 -5.89
C TYR A 145 -9.41 16.39 -4.90
N TYR A 146 -8.99 15.20 -5.33
CA TYR A 146 -8.83 14.06 -4.47
C TYR A 146 -7.35 13.78 -4.26
N PHE A 147 -7.00 13.25 -3.10
CA PHE A 147 -5.68 12.71 -2.85
C PHE A 147 -5.81 11.33 -2.23
N ARG A 148 -4.85 10.47 -2.54
CA ARG A 148 -4.75 9.15 -1.94
C ARG A 148 -3.53 9.04 -1.06
N GLU A 149 -3.70 8.40 0.08
CA GLU A 149 -2.66 8.20 1.07
C GLU A 149 -2.76 6.78 1.64
N LEU A 150 -1.62 6.15 1.91
CA LEU A 150 -1.59 4.90 2.65
C LEU A 150 -1.33 5.18 4.14
N ARG A 151 -2.27 4.80 5.00
CA ARG A 151 -2.12 4.88 6.45
C ARG A 151 -2.23 3.46 7.02
N GLY A 152 -1.13 2.95 7.59
CA GLY A 152 -1.06 1.53 7.98
C GLY A 152 -1.20 0.59 6.78
N ASN A 153 -2.18 -0.32 6.81
CA ASN A 153 -2.55 -1.25 5.72
C ASN A 153 -3.74 -0.78 4.90
N MET A 154 -4.20 0.45 5.10
CA MET A 154 -5.44 0.95 4.53
C MET A 154 -5.15 2.10 3.56
N LEU A 155 -5.68 1.98 2.34
CA LEU A 155 -5.65 3.04 1.35
C LEU A 155 -6.80 4.01 1.62
N TYR A 156 -6.44 5.26 1.86
CA TYR A 156 -7.39 6.37 2.01
C TYR A 156 -7.48 7.10 0.69
N LEU A 157 -8.70 7.38 0.24
CA LEU A 157 -8.97 8.31 -0.84
C LEU A 157 -9.90 9.39 -0.30
N GLU A 158 -9.38 10.62 -0.19
CA GLU A 158 -10.02 11.73 0.52
C GLU A 158 -10.08 12.98 -0.37
N LEU A 159 -10.99 13.89 -0.03
CA LEU A 159 -11.04 15.22 -0.64
C LEU A 159 -9.91 16.07 -0.11
N ASN A 160 -9.18 16.74 -0.99
CA ASN A 160 -8.27 17.78 -0.58
C ASN A 160 -9.08 19.01 -0.17
N THR A 161 -9.31 19.16 1.14
CA THR A 161 -10.07 20.28 1.71
C THR A 161 -9.25 21.55 1.88
N GLU A 162 -7.95 21.56 1.55
CA GLU A 162 -7.14 22.78 1.55
C GLU A 162 -7.41 23.63 0.31
N LYS A 163 -8.55 24.35 0.34
CA LYS A 163 -8.67 25.66 -0.29
C LYS A 163 -8.43 26.75 0.75
N TYR A 164 -7.17 27.02 1.07
CA TYR A 164 -6.75 28.31 1.62
C TYR A 164 -5.51 28.80 0.87
N ILE A 165 -5.72 29.39 -0.30
CA ILE A 165 -4.84 30.46 -0.75
C ILE A 165 -5.24 31.65 0.12
N ASN A 166 -4.48 31.93 1.19
CA ASN A 166 -4.43 33.28 1.73
C ASN A 166 -3.40 34.03 0.87
N PRO A 167 -3.81 34.86 -0.09
CA PRO A 167 -2.86 35.80 -0.68
C PRO A 167 -2.37 36.71 0.44
N SER A 168 -1.06 36.72 0.65
CA SER A 168 -0.37 37.74 1.44
C SER A 168 -0.18 38.99 0.58
#